data_AF-A0A9C6DTN9-F1
#
_entry.id   AF-A0A9C6DTN9-F1
#
_cell.length_a   1.000
_cell.length_b   1.000
_cell.length_c   1.000
_cell.angle_alpha   90.00
_cell.angle_beta   90.00
_cell.angle_gamma   90.00
#
_symmetry.space_group_name_H-M   'P 1'
#
loop_
_entity.id
_entity.type
_entity.pdbx_description
1 polymer ?
#
loop_
_entity_poly.entity_id
_entity_poly.type
_entity_poly.pdbx_seq_one_letter_code
_entity_poly.pdbx_strand_id
1 'polypeptide(L)' 'MSLPSKQQVLRLYKHLIRYGNQLIYTDKKYFLNRVRAEFKENCKETNPEKIEFSFKRGGALLRNGRVV' A
#
# COMPACT_ATOMS: atom_id res chain seq x y z
N MET A 1 -14.87 5.07 -13.14
CA MET A 1 -13.82 4.73 -12.15
C MET A 1 -13.58 3.22 -12.22
N SER A 2 -12.34 2.77 -12.29
CA SER A 2 -12.01 1.35 -12.56
C SER A 2 -11.42 0.68 -11.32
N LEU A 3 -12.03 -0.42 -10.88
CA LEU A 3 -11.52 -1.25 -9.79
C LEU A 3 -10.12 -1.80 -10.16
N PRO A 4 -9.11 -1.70 -9.28
CA PRO A 4 -7.80 -2.27 -9.56
C PRO A 4 -7.87 -3.80 -9.65
N SER A 5 -7.13 -4.37 -10.60
CA SER A 5 -7.02 -5.83 -10.72
C SER A 5 -6.17 -6.41 -9.59
N LYS A 6 -6.36 -7.71 -9.28
CA LYS A 6 -5.54 -8.42 -8.28
C LYS A 6 -4.03 -8.26 -8.54
N GLN A 7 -3.63 -8.29 -9.81
CA GLN A 7 -2.23 -8.12 -10.19
C GLN A 7 -1.70 -6.72 -9.87
N GLN A 8 -2.52 -5.68 -10.11
CA GLN A 8 -2.17 -4.30 -9.77
C GLN A 8 -2.00 -4.13 -8.26
N VAL A 9 -2.90 -4.70 -7.46
CA VAL A 9 -2.81 -4.67 -5.99
C VAL A 9 -1.54 -5.37 -5.48
N LEU A 10 -1.23 -6.56 -6.00
CA LEU A 10 -0.01 -7.29 -5.63
C LEU A 10 1.26 -6.56 -6.05
N ARG A 11 1.24 -5.87 -7.21
CA ARG A 11 2.36 -5.04 -7.65
C ARG A 11 2.57 -3.85 -6.72
N LEU A 12 1.49 -3.17 -6.32
CA LEU A 12 1.53 -2.08 -5.35
C LEU A 12 2.13 -2.55 -4.01
N TYR A 13 1.69 -3.69 -3.49
CA TYR A 13 2.26 -4.28 -2.28
C TYR A 13 3.77 -4.48 -2.40
N LYS A 14 4.25 -5.12 -3.48
CA LYS A 14 5.69 -5.31 -3.72
C LYS A 14 6.46 -3.99 -3.79
N HIS A 15 5.88 -2.97 -4.42
CA HIS A 15 6.52 -1.65 -4.50
C HIS A 15 6.62 -0.99 -3.12
N LEU A 16 5.57 -1.06 -2.29
CA LEU A 16 5.59 -0.53 -0.93
C LEU A 16 6.63 -1.22 -0.05
N ILE A 17 6.78 -2.55 -0.16
CA ILE A 17 7.82 -3.28 0.56
C ILE A 17 9.22 -2.84 0.12
N ARG A 18 9.45 -2.67 -1.19
CA ARG A 18 10.73 -2.16 -1.71
C ARG A 18 11.03 -0.74 -1.22
N TYR A 19 10.05 0.14 -1.26
CA TYR A 19 10.15 1.50 -0.73
C TYR A 19 10.49 1.49 0.77
N GLY A 20 9.76 0.68 1.56
CA GLY A 20 10.01 0.53 3.00
C GLY A 20 11.44 0.09 3.33
N ASN A 21 12.04 -0.77 2.51
CA ASN A 21 13.43 -1.20 2.68
C ASN A 21 14.46 -0.08 2.41
N GLN A 22 14.10 0.91 1.59
CA GLN A 22 14.93 2.07 1.24
C GLN A 22 14.82 3.23 2.24
N LEU A 23 13.86 3.20 3.17
CA LEU A 23 13.68 4.26 4.18
C LEU A 23 14.93 4.40 5.07
N ILE A 24 15.46 5.60 5.22
CA ILE A 24 16.67 5.84 6.05
C ILE A 24 16.28 6.38 7.42
N TYR A 25 15.29 7.27 7.48
CA TYR A 25 14.94 8.05 8.67
C TYR A 25 13.70 7.54 9.41
N THR A 26 13.16 6.39 9.01
CA THR A 26 11.93 5.82 9.58
C THR A 26 12.21 4.40 10.05
N ASP A 27 11.53 3.94 11.09
CA ASP A 27 11.58 2.54 11.49
C ASP A 27 11.01 1.66 10.36
N LYS A 28 11.92 0.99 9.65
CA LYS A 28 11.61 0.08 8.55
C LYS A 28 10.68 -1.04 9.00
N LYS A 29 10.94 -1.61 10.18
CA LYS A 29 10.17 -2.75 10.70
C LYS A 29 8.75 -2.31 11.00
N TYR A 30 8.58 -1.14 11.63
CA TYR A 30 7.27 -0.55 11.86
C TYR A 30 6.52 -0.30 10.55
N PHE A 31 7.15 0.37 9.57
CA PHE A 31 6.53 0.65 8.28
C PHE A 31 6.08 -0.63 7.56
N LEU A 32 6.98 -1.62 7.44
CA LEU A 32 6.68 -2.89 6.78
C LEU A 32 5.56 -3.66 7.49
N ASN A 33 5.54 -3.66 8.83
CA ASN A 33 4.50 -4.30 9.61
C ASN A 33 3.15 -3.61 9.42
N ARG A 34 3.12 -2.27 9.37
CA ARG A 34 1.91 -1.50 9.09
C ARG A 34 1.35 -1.80 7.70
N VAL A 35 2.20 -1.82 6.67
CA VAL A 35 1.79 -2.19 5.30
C VAL A 35 1.22 -3.62 5.28
N ARG A 36 1.88 -4.58 5.90
CA ARG A 36 1.39 -5.97 5.96
C ARG A 36 0.05 -6.09 6.68
N ALA A 37 -0.12 -5.38 7.81
CA ALA A 37 -1.35 -5.37 8.58
C ALA A 37 -2.50 -4.79 7.75
N GLU A 38 -2.31 -3.64 7.11
CA GLU A 38 -3.35 -2.97 6.33
C GLU A 38 -3.82 -3.83 5.14
N PHE A 39 -2.91 -4.50 4.43
CA PHE A 39 -3.28 -5.44 3.36
C PHE A 39 -3.98 -6.70 3.90
N LYS A 40 -3.59 -7.20 5.08
CA LYS A 40 -4.21 -8.37 5.70
C LYS A 40 -5.62 -8.07 6.21
N GLU A 41 -5.81 -6.91 6.83
CA GLU A 41 -7.11 -6.46 7.36
C GLU A 41 -8.11 -6.22 6.22
N ASN A 42 -7.66 -5.62 5.12
CA ASN A 42 -8.52 -5.28 3.99
C ASN A 42 -8.60 -6.37 2.90
N CYS A 43 -8.02 -7.56 3.09
CA CYS A 43 -8.00 -8.60 2.05
C CYS A 43 -9.39 -9.16 1.70
N LYS A 44 -10.36 -9.00 2.60
CA LYS A 44 -11.76 -9.40 2.42
C LYS A 44 -12.69 -8.22 2.15
N GLU A 45 -12.15 -7.01 1.99
CA GLU A 45 -12.97 -5.85 1.66
C GLU A 45 -13.58 -6.04 0.27
N THR A 46 -14.90 -5.87 0.19
CA THR A 46 -15.69 -6.05 -1.04
C THR A 46 -16.22 -4.73 -1.57
N ASN A 47 -16.16 -3.66 -0.77
CA ASN A 47 -16.61 -2.35 -1.21
C ASN A 47 -15.64 -1.78 -2.27
N PRO A 48 -16.10 -1.55 -3.51
CA PRO A 48 -15.27 -1.09 -4.61
C PRO A 48 -14.66 0.29 -4.36
N GLU A 49 -15.37 1.19 -3.69
CA GLU A 49 -14.89 2.55 -3.40
C GLU A 49 -13.73 2.53 -2.40
N LYS A 50 -13.83 1.68 -1.37
CA LYS A 50 -12.77 1.51 -0.38
C LYS A 50 -11.52 0.86 -0.98
N ILE A 51 -11.72 -0.12 -1.87
CA ILE A 51 -10.61 -0.77 -2.58
C ILE A 51 -9.89 0.27 -3.45
N GLU A 52 -10.64 1.06 -4.22
CA GLU A 52 -10.08 2.10 -5.08
C GLU A 52 -9.36 3.19 -4.26
N PHE A 53 -9.98 3.66 -3.17
CA PHE A 53 -9.39 4.64 -2.27
C PHE A 53 -8.06 4.14 -1.70
N SER A 54 -8.05 2.93 -1.14
CA SER A 54 -6.84 2.32 -0.55
C SER A 54 -5.74 2.14 -1.60
N PHE A 55 -6.11 1.70 -2.81
CA PHE A 55 -5.16 1.55 -3.91
C PHE A 55 -4.55 2.88 -4.34
N LYS A 56 -5.37 3.92 -4.51
CA LYS A 56 -4.90 5.27 -4.85
C LYS A 56 -4.02 5.86 -3.76
N ARG A 57 -4.39 5.65 -2.49
CA ARG A 57 -3.61 6.09 -1.31
C ARG A 57 -2.21 5.48 -1.30
N GLY A 58 -2.10 4.16 -1.45
CA GLY A 58 -0.82 3.48 -1.52
C GLY A 58 0.03 3.94 -2.71
N GLY A 59 -0.59 4.16 -3.88
CA GLY A 59 0.08 4.72 -5.04
C GLY A 59 0.57 6.16 -4.82
N ALA A 60 -0.21 6.99 -4.13
CA ALA A 60 0.17 8.36 -3.80
C ALA A 60 1.39 8.41 -2.86
N LEU A 61 1.47 7.49 -1.89
CA LEU A 61 2.63 7.37 -0.99
C LEU A 61 3.92 7.13 -1.78
N LEU A 62 3.89 6.22 -2.75
CA LEU A 62 5.04 5.92 -3.61
C LEU A 62 5.43 7.09 -4.52
N ARG A 63 4.46 7.83 -5.07
CA ARG A 63 4.74 8.98 -5.94
C ARG A 63 5.32 10.16 -5.18
N ASN A 64 4.81 10.42 -3.97
CA ASN A 64 5.16 11.61 -3.23
C ASN A 64 6.39 11.41 -2.33
N GLY A 65 6.80 10.15 -2.09
CA GLY A 65 7.92 9.81 -1.23
C GLY A 65 7.76 10.27 0.23
N ARG A 66 6.58 10.78 0.59
CA ARG A 66 6.24 11.27 1.93
C ARG A 66 5.47 10.19 2.67
N VAL A 67 6.13 9.60 3.65
CA VAL A 67 5.42 9.09 4.82
C VAL A 67 4.95 10.34 5.57
N VAL A 68 3.65 10.66 5.47
CA VAL A 68 3.03 11.72 6.30
C VAL A 68 2.83 11.17 7.70
#